data_AF-A0A0D3ASN4-F1
#
_entry.id   AF-A0A0D3ASN4-F1
#
_cell.length_a   1.000
_cell.length_b   1.000
_cell.length_c   1.000
_cell.angle_alpha   90.00
_cell.angle_beta   90.00
_cell.angle_gamma   90.00
#
_symmetry.space_group_name_H-M   'P 1'
#
loop_
_entity.id
_entity.type
_entity.pdbx_description
1 polymer ?
#
loop_
_entity_poly.entity_id
_entity_poly.type
_entity_poly.pdbx_seq_one_letter_code
_entity_poly.pdbx_strand_id
1 'polypeptide(L)'
;MYDSSSSTTGGGIRVRTPGIPIKGWCGERIKELISKTNLNPYRRYDRCRYAAQMKLENDNHIFKWVDEAFTDEIQQLDYQMCLSSTNIHFDYDGHYSKCGDDYEWIPTDARLYAISFRTSSLEEITYSLLKERICRKMGIDPFTKRLNLSFIPLAVEPKRQSYILDDEDVFVYQTSMDKEQRRNILHLEDIQELEIVQITE
;
A
#
# COMPACT_ATOMS: atom_id res chain seq x y z
N MET A 1 56.86 -22.99 29.65
CA MET A 1 56.39 -21.62 29.97
C MET A 1 56.70 -20.79 28.74
N TYR A 2 55.79 -20.28 27.93
CA TYR A 2 54.35 -20.06 28.02
C TYR A 2 53.79 -19.98 26.59
N ASP A 3 52.48 -20.08 26.51
CA ASP A 3 51.68 -20.57 25.39
C ASP A 3 51.55 -19.71 24.13
N SER A 4 51.19 -20.41 23.06
CA SER A 4 50.47 -19.93 21.87
C SER A 4 49.29 -19.02 22.22
N SER A 5 49.01 -18.03 21.37
CA SER A 5 47.66 -17.48 21.24
C SER A 5 47.35 -17.09 19.80
N SER A 6 46.24 -17.66 19.35
CA SER A 6 45.61 -17.62 18.04
C SER A 6 44.87 -16.31 17.79
N SER A 7 44.71 -15.99 16.50
CA SER A 7 43.57 -15.32 15.83
C SER A 7 42.59 -14.47 16.66
N THR A 8 42.20 -13.29 16.17
CA THR A 8 40.89 -13.10 15.49
C THR A 8 40.61 -11.63 15.12
N THR A 9 40.02 -11.49 13.92
CA THR A 9 38.94 -10.55 13.54
C THR A 9 39.13 -9.04 13.71
N GLY A 10 39.32 -8.38 12.57
CA GLY A 10 38.97 -6.98 12.37
C GLY A 10 38.30 -6.78 11.02
N GLY A 11 37.35 -7.65 10.66
CA GLY A 11 36.45 -7.40 9.53
C GLY A 11 35.61 -6.18 9.86
N GLY A 12 36.05 -5.00 9.40
CA GLY A 12 35.39 -3.73 9.64
C GLY A 12 33.91 -3.86 9.31
N ILE A 13 33.06 -3.60 10.30
CA ILE A 13 31.62 -3.54 10.16
C ILE A 13 31.34 -2.44 9.14
N ARG A 14 31.17 -2.82 7.88
CA ARG A 14 30.63 -1.92 6.86
C ARG A 14 29.20 -1.64 7.31
N VAL A 15 29.00 -0.50 7.96
CA VAL A 15 27.68 0.02 8.29
C VAL A 15 26.89 0.01 6.98
N ARG A 16 25.91 -0.89 6.88
CA ARG A 16 25.00 -0.92 5.73
C ARG A 16 24.14 0.33 5.84
N THR A 17 24.37 1.30 4.97
CA THR A 17 23.49 2.47 4.83
C THR A 17 22.37 2.11 3.85
N PRO A 18 21.10 2.00 4.30
CA PRO A 18 19.97 1.77 3.39
C PRO A 18 19.78 2.96 2.44
N GLY A 19 19.28 2.71 1.23
CA GLY A 19 18.97 3.75 0.23
C GLY A 19 20.16 4.55 -0.27
N ILE A 20 19.91 5.74 -0.84
CA ILE A 20 20.94 6.66 -1.32
C ILE A 20 21.56 7.45 -0.16
N PRO A 21 22.89 7.35 0.06
CA PRO A 21 23.52 8.06 1.16
C PRO A 21 23.71 9.56 0.83
N ILE A 22 23.26 10.44 1.73
CA ILE A 22 23.35 11.91 1.53
C ILE A 22 24.55 12.51 2.28
N LYS A 23 24.89 11.95 3.45
CA LYS A 23 26.02 12.38 4.29
C LYS A 23 26.77 11.18 4.87
N GLY A 24 28.09 11.31 4.97
CA GLY A 24 28.95 10.37 5.67
C GLY A 24 28.78 10.46 7.20
N TRP A 25 29.25 9.44 7.91
CA TRP A 25 29.29 9.43 9.38
C TRP A 25 30.08 10.61 9.96
N CYS A 26 31.06 11.13 9.22
CA CYS A 26 31.85 12.31 9.60
C CYS A 26 31.16 13.65 9.30
N GLY A 27 29.89 13.64 8.89
CA GLY A 27 29.09 14.84 8.58
C GLY A 27 29.28 15.41 7.16
N GLU A 28 30.31 14.96 6.44
CA GLU A 28 30.61 15.43 5.09
C GLU A 28 29.67 14.86 4.02
N ARG A 29 29.44 15.65 2.97
CA ARG A 29 28.55 15.24 1.86
C ARG A 29 29.08 14.00 1.14
N ILE A 30 28.18 13.27 0.51
CA ILE A 30 28.53 12.20 -0.42
C ILE A 30 28.85 12.78 -1.79
N LYS A 31 29.81 12.15 -2.48
CA LYS A 31 30.19 12.43 -3.85
C LYS A 31 30.15 11.12 -4.63
N GLU A 32 29.57 11.19 -5.81
CA GLU A 32 29.60 10.11 -6.77
C GLU A 32 30.93 10.07 -7.54
N LEU A 33 31.45 8.87 -7.75
CA LEU A 33 32.71 8.58 -8.43
C LEU A 33 32.54 7.40 -9.38
N ILE A 34 33.45 7.29 -10.34
CA ILE A 34 33.50 6.19 -11.31
C ILE A 34 34.67 5.27 -10.94
N SER A 35 34.38 3.99 -10.75
CA SER A 35 35.39 2.97 -10.45
C SER A 35 36.32 2.79 -11.64
N LYS A 36 37.62 2.79 -11.34
CA LYS A 36 38.71 2.51 -12.28
C LYS A 36 39.30 1.11 -12.07
N THR A 37 38.65 0.27 -11.26
CA THR A 37 39.13 -1.07 -10.96
C THR A 37 38.83 -2.03 -12.11
N ASN A 38 39.68 -3.04 -12.30
CA ASN A 38 39.45 -4.06 -13.32
C ASN A 38 38.22 -4.93 -13.04
N LEU A 39 37.85 -5.10 -11.76
CA LEU A 39 36.70 -5.92 -11.35
C LEU A 39 35.36 -5.22 -11.62
N ASN A 40 35.31 -3.90 -11.44
CA ASN A 40 34.10 -3.10 -11.65
C ASN A 40 34.43 -1.86 -12.48
N PRO A 41 34.85 -2.00 -13.75
CA PRO A 41 35.27 -0.87 -14.57
C PRO A 41 34.06 0.02 -14.88
N TYR A 42 34.24 1.33 -14.78
CA TYR A 42 33.21 2.35 -15.07
C TYR A 42 31.95 2.30 -14.18
N ARG A 43 31.86 1.38 -13.22
CA ARG A 43 30.73 1.32 -12.29
C ARG A 43 30.76 2.52 -11.35
N ARG A 44 29.61 3.18 -11.19
CA ARG A 44 29.45 4.37 -10.34
C ARG A 44 29.26 3.98 -8.88
N TYR A 45 29.88 4.72 -7.97
CA TYR A 45 29.74 4.51 -6.54
C TYR A 45 29.69 5.84 -5.79
N ASP A 46 28.95 5.85 -4.70
CA ASP A 46 28.90 6.91 -3.72
C ASP A 46 30.02 6.76 -2.71
N ARG A 47 30.74 7.85 -2.44
CA ARG A 47 31.79 7.93 -1.42
C ARG A 47 31.67 9.20 -0.61
N CYS A 48 32.00 9.15 0.68
CA CYS A 48 32.21 10.38 1.45
C CYS A 48 33.22 11.32 0.77
N ARG A 49 32.87 12.60 0.62
CA ARG A 49 33.71 13.62 -0.01
C ARG A 49 35.08 13.75 0.65
N TYR A 50 35.13 13.74 1.98
CA TYR A 50 36.38 13.82 2.73
C TYR A 50 37.31 12.65 2.41
N ALA A 51 36.80 11.42 2.52
CA ALA A 51 37.57 10.22 2.19
C ALA A 51 38.04 10.21 0.74
N ALA A 52 37.19 10.66 -0.19
CA ALA A 52 37.55 10.77 -1.60
C ALA A 52 38.66 11.81 -1.86
N GLN A 53 38.62 12.96 -1.19
CA GLN A 53 39.63 14.02 -1.32
C GLN A 53 40.97 13.60 -0.71
N MET A 54 40.93 12.98 0.47
CA MET A 54 42.10 12.52 1.20
C MET A 54 42.63 11.17 0.68
N LYS A 55 41.97 10.57 -0.34
CA LYS A 55 42.29 9.26 -0.92
C LYS A 55 42.46 8.17 0.15
N LEU A 56 41.55 8.17 1.13
CA LEU A 56 41.56 7.16 2.17
C LEU A 56 41.16 5.80 1.59
N GLU A 57 41.85 4.76 2.06
CA GLU A 57 41.65 3.37 1.65
C GLU A 57 41.34 2.53 2.89
N ASN A 58 40.51 1.49 2.73
CA ASN A 58 40.10 0.58 3.82
C ASN A 58 39.58 1.27 5.09
N ASP A 59 39.02 2.48 4.95
CA ASP A 59 38.41 3.23 6.04
C ASP A 59 36.91 2.93 6.20
N ASN A 60 36.33 3.50 7.26
CA ASN A 60 34.93 3.33 7.63
C ASN A 60 34.00 4.41 7.06
N HIS A 61 34.46 5.25 6.13
CA HIS A 61 33.59 6.19 5.44
C HIS A 61 32.67 5.48 4.45
N ILE A 62 31.52 6.11 4.22
CA ILE A 62 30.48 5.59 3.33
C ILE A 62 31.07 5.27 1.97
N PHE A 63 30.81 4.04 1.53
CA PHE A 63 30.99 3.52 0.19
C PHE A 63 29.76 2.70 -0.17
N LYS A 64 29.12 3.02 -1.29
CA LYS A 64 27.99 2.23 -1.80
C LYS A 64 27.94 2.29 -3.32
N TRP A 65 27.61 1.19 -3.98
CA TRP A 65 27.39 1.22 -5.43
C TRP A 65 26.09 1.97 -5.74
N VAL A 66 26.11 2.81 -6.77
CA VAL A 66 24.97 3.68 -7.11
C VAL A 66 23.72 2.86 -7.46
N ASP A 67 23.89 1.77 -8.21
CA ASP A 67 22.80 0.85 -8.58
C ASP A 67 22.21 0.12 -7.38
N GLU A 68 23.04 -0.29 -6.41
CA GLU A 68 22.59 -0.89 -5.15
C GLU A 68 21.85 0.15 -4.28
N ALA A 69 22.34 1.39 -4.25
CA ALA A 69 21.69 2.49 -3.53
C ALA A 69 20.29 2.78 -4.06
N PHE A 70 20.14 2.88 -5.39
CA PHE A 70 18.84 3.05 -6.02
C PHE A 70 17.91 1.86 -5.79
N THR A 71 18.43 0.63 -5.90
CA THR A 71 17.63 -0.57 -5.69
C THR A 71 17.08 -0.63 -4.27
N ASP A 72 17.92 -0.37 -3.27
CA ASP A 72 17.49 -0.33 -1.87
C ASP A 72 16.42 0.74 -1.62
N GLU A 73 16.54 1.92 -2.26
CA GLU A 73 15.57 2.99 -2.11
C GLU A 73 14.22 2.65 -2.74
N ILE A 74 14.22 2.07 -3.95
CA ILE A 74 12.99 1.57 -4.60
C ILE A 74 12.33 0.50 -3.73
N GLN A 75 13.10 -0.47 -3.23
CA GLN A 75 12.56 -1.52 -2.35
C GLN A 75 11.97 -0.96 -1.06
N GLN A 76 12.62 0.06 -0.48
CA GLN A 76 12.12 0.71 0.73
C GLN A 76 10.82 1.48 0.45
N LEU A 77 10.72 2.17 -0.68
CA LEU A 77 9.49 2.84 -1.12
C LEU A 77 8.37 1.84 -1.42
N ASP A 78 8.66 0.74 -2.13
CA ASP A 78 7.71 -0.34 -2.41
C ASP A 78 7.21 -0.99 -1.12
N TYR A 79 8.09 -1.21 -0.15
CA TYR A 79 7.73 -1.74 1.16
C TYR A 79 6.81 -0.77 1.91
N GLN A 80 7.14 0.52 1.92
CA GLN A 80 6.31 1.55 2.54
C GLN A 80 4.93 1.66 1.88
N MET A 81 4.86 1.61 0.55
CA MET A 81 3.61 1.59 -0.21
C MET A 81 2.82 0.29 0.01
N CYS A 82 3.47 -0.85 0.18
CA CYS A 82 2.80 -2.11 0.49
C CYS A 82 2.20 -2.09 1.91
N LEU A 83 2.85 -1.43 2.85
CA LEU A 83 2.31 -1.22 4.21
C LEU A 83 1.10 -0.26 4.24
N SER A 84 0.97 0.64 3.27
CA SER A 84 -0.19 1.54 3.14
C SER A 84 -1.35 0.94 2.36
N SER A 85 -1.39 -0.40 2.21
CA SER A 85 -2.48 -1.05 1.48
C SER A 85 -3.83 -0.84 2.18
N THR A 86 -4.82 -0.39 1.42
CA THR A 86 -6.20 -0.24 1.89
C THR A 86 -7.01 -1.46 1.51
N ASN A 87 -7.51 -2.19 2.51
CA ASN A 87 -8.30 -3.40 2.31
C ASN A 87 -9.78 -3.11 2.54
N ILE A 88 -10.60 -3.40 1.53
CA ILE A 88 -12.06 -3.24 1.57
C ILE A 88 -12.69 -4.63 1.58
N HIS A 89 -13.43 -4.93 2.64
CA HIS A 89 -14.21 -6.15 2.78
C HIS A 89 -15.63 -5.89 2.32
N PHE A 90 -16.21 -6.85 1.60
CA PHE A 90 -17.54 -6.68 1.04
C PHE A 90 -18.33 -7.99 0.95
N ASP A 91 -19.64 -7.86 1.10
CA ASP A 91 -20.63 -8.90 0.83
C ASP A 91 -21.32 -8.60 -0.50
N TYR A 92 -21.59 -9.66 -1.25
CA TYR A 92 -22.22 -9.58 -2.57
C TYR A 92 -23.57 -10.30 -2.58
N ASP A 93 -24.55 -9.70 -3.25
CA ASP A 93 -25.86 -10.29 -3.56
C ASP A 93 -26.78 -10.48 -2.34
N GLY A 94 -26.63 -9.67 -1.29
CA GLY A 94 -27.54 -9.68 -0.13
C GLY A 94 -28.67 -8.65 -0.25
N HIS A 95 -29.46 -8.52 0.81
CA HIS A 95 -30.53 -7.53 0.89
C HIS A 95 -30.66 -6.95 2.29
N TYR A 96 -31.26 -5.76 2.39
CA TYR A 96 -31.57 -5.15 3.67
C TYR A 96 -32.90 -5.63 4.22
N SER A 97 -32.93 -5.92 5.51
CA SER A 97 -34.13 -6.19 6.29
C SER A 97 -34.26 -5.18 7.42
N LYS A 98 -35.49 -4.79 7.72
CA LYS A 98 -35.79 -3.87 8.82
C LYS A 98 -36.18 -4.69 10.06
N CYS A 99 -35.42 -4.54 11.14
CA CYS A 99 -35.70 -5.17 12.42
C CYS A 99 -36.00 -4.08 13.46
N GLY A 100 -37.28 -3.81 13.70
CA GLY A 100 -37.71 -2.69 14.54
C GLY A 100 -37.34 -1.35 13.92
N ASP A 101 -36.55 -0.53 14.62
CA ASP A 101 -36.07 0.76 14.12
C ASP A 101 -34.70 0.69 13.43
N ASP A 102 -34.05 -0.48 13.43
CA ASP A 102 -32.74 -0.71 12.85
C ASP A 102 -32.81 -1.42 11.49
N TYR A 103 -31.80 -1.18 10.67
CA TYR A 103 -31.54 -1.92 9.43
C TYR A 103 -30.45 -2.96 9.65
N GLU A 104 -30.65 -4.14 9.06
CA GLU A 104 -29.70 -5.24 9.03
C GLU A 104 -29.46 -5.67 7.58
N TRP A 105 -28.21 -6.01 7.26
CA TRP A 105 -27.86 -6.63 5.98
C TRP A 105 -27.90 -8.14 6.14
N ILE A 106 -28.67 -8.80 5.28
CA ILE A 106 -28.77 -10.25 5.21
C ILE A 106 -28.00 -10.72 3.97
N PRO A 107 -26.80 -11.30 4.13
CA PRO A 107 -26.03 -11.81 3.00
C PRO A 107 -26.67 -13.10 2.47
N THR A 108 -26.65 -13.27 1.13
CA THR A 108 -27.19 -14.47 0.47
C THR A 108 -26.24 -15.67 0.60
N ASP A 109 -24.94 -15.43 0.74
CA ASP A 109 -23.90 -16.42 0.97
C ASP A 109 -23.07 -16.04 2.21
N ALA A 110 -22.48 -17.01 2.90
CA ALA A 110 -21.56 -16.81 4.01
C ALA A 110 -20.16 -16.34 3.58
N ARG A 111 -19.93 -16.09 2.28
CA ARG A 111 -18.63 -15.67 1.75
C ARG A 111 -18.44 -14.16 1.85
N LEU A 112 -17.50 -13.76 2.70
CA LEU A 112 -16.97 -12.40 2.73
C LEU A 112 -15.82 -12.27 1.72
N TYR A 113 -15.94 -11.30 0.81
CA TYR A 113 -14.91 -11.00 -0.17
C TYR A 113 -14.05 -9.82 0.28
N ALA A 114 -12.84 -9.70 -0.26
CA ALA A 114 -11.97 -8.56 0.00
C ALA A 114 -11.17 -8.13 -1.23
N ILE A 115 -11.03 -6.83 -1.46
CA ILE A 115 -10.07 -6.25 -2.41
C ILE A 115 -9.05 -5.41 -1.67
N SER A 116 -7.86 -5.33 -2.23
CA SER A 116 -6.76 -4.52 -1.71
C SER A 116 -6.33 -3.50 -2.76
N PHE A 117 -6.09 -2.28 -2.30
CA PHE A 117 -5.56 -1.16 -3.05
C PHE A 117 -4.17 -0.83 -2.51
N ARG A 118 -3.18 -0.80 -3.41
CA ARG A 118 -1.83 -0.34 -3.09
C ARG A 118 -1.72 1.11 -3.56
N THR A 119 -2.27 2.01 -2.77
CA THR A 119 -2.30 3.44 -3.06
C THR A 119 -1.50 4.19 -2.00
N SER A 120 -0.96 5.34 -2.38
CA SER A 120 -0.23 6.21 -1.43
C SER A 120 -1.19 7.11 -0.66
N SER A 121 -2.39 7.31 -1.18
CA SER A 121 -3.49 8.09 -0.58
C SER A 121 -4.83 7.34 -0.69
N LEU A 122 -5.76 7.63 0.22
CA LEU A 122 -7.15 7.17 0.14
C LEU A 122 -7.94 7.88 -0.97
N GLU A 123 -7.52 9.09 -1.35
CA GLU A 123 -8.14 9.89 -2.43
C GLU A 123 -7.89 9.30 -3.82
N GLU A 124 -6.87 8.44 -3.96
CA GLU A 124 -6.62 7.71 -5.21
C GLU A 124 -7.69 6.65 -5.50
N ILE A 125 -8.46 6.25 -4.49
CA ILE A 125 -9.50 5.23 -4.61
C ILE A 125 -10.81 5.92 -4.97
N THR A 126 -11.00 6.13 -6.27
CA THR A 126 -12.25 6.68 -6.81
C THR A 126 -13.36 5.63 -6.84
N TYR A 127 -14.60 6.08 -6.93
CA TYR A 127 -15.80 5.25 -7.08
C TYR A 127 -15.73 4.36 -8.31
N SER A 128 -15.31 4.92 -9.44
CA SER A 128 -15.16 4.17 -10.69
C SER A 128 -14.14 3.04 -10.56
N LEU A 129 -12.99 3.32 -9.95
CA LEU A 129 -11.94 2.33 -9.70
C LEU A 129 -12.41 1.26 -8.70
N LEU A 130 -13.11 1.66 -7.63
CA LEU A 130 -13.70 0.74 -6.66
C LEU A 130 -14.66 -0.24 -7.34
N LYS A 131 -15.61 0.29 -8.11
CA LYS A 131 -16.56 -0.52 -8.89
C LYS A 131 -15.86 -1.46 -9.86
N GLU A 132 -14.90 -0.96 -10.63
CA GLU A 132 -14.15 -1.77 -11.59
C GLU A 132 -13.45 -2.96 -10.92
N ARG A 133 -12.79 -2.73 -9.78
CA ARG A 133 -12.06 -3.76 -9.03
C ARG A 133 -12.99 -4.81 -8.44
N ILE A 134 -14.16 -4.40 -7.96
CA ILE A 134 -15.21 -5.29 -7.48
C ILE A 134 -15.75 -6.15 -8.62
N CYS A 135 -16.20 -5.52 -9.72
CA CYS A 135 -16.73 -6.25 -10.89
C CYS A 135 -15.72 -7.26 -11.43
N ARG A 136 -14.45 -6.86 -11.55
CA ARG A 136 -13.36 -7.75 -11.96
C ARG A 136 -13.18 -8.93 -11.00
N LYS A 137 -13.22 -8.69 -9.69
CA LYS A 137 -13.08 -9.75 -8.69
C LYS A 137 -14.25 -10.74 -8.73
N MET A 138 -15.45 -10.25 -8.99
CA MET A 138 -16.66 -11.05 -9.06
C MET A 138 -16.89 -11.69 -10.44
N GLY A 139 -16.09 -11.35 -11.45
CA GLY A 139 -16.27 -11.83 -12.82
C GLY A 139 -17.55 -11.28 -13.48
N ILE A 140 -17.99 -10.09 -13.08
CA ILE A 140 -19.21 -9.44 -13.55
C ILE A 140 -18.85 -8.39 -14.60
N ASP A 141 -19.63 -8.29 -15.67
CA ASP A 141 -19.52 -7.18 -16.62
C ASP A 141 -20.17 -5.91 -16.02
N PRO A 142 -19.37 -4.85 -15.74
CA PRO A 142 -19.87 -3.61 -15.15
C PRO A 142 -20.93 -2.89 -15.99
N PHE A 143 -21.07 -3.21 -17.28
CA PHE A 143 -22.10 -2.63 -18.15
C PHE A 143 -23.43 -3.39 -18.13
N THR A 144 -23.43 -4.64 -17.67
CA THR A 144 -24.63 -5.51 -17.69
C THR A 144 -25.36 -5.56 -16.36
N LYS A 145 -24.64 -5.37 -15.25
CA LYS A 145 -25.20 -5.40 -13.90
C LYS A 145 -24.94 -4.08 -13.20
N ARG A 146 -26.02 -3.47 -12.73
CA ARG A 146 -25.96 -2.19 -12.04
C ARG A 146 -25.84 -2.47 -10.53
N LEU A 147 -24.63 -2.32 -10.02
CA LEU A 147 -24.33 -2.55 -8.60
C LEU A 147 -24.62 -1.30 -7.76
N ASN A 148 -25.45 -1.48 -6.73
CA ASN A 148 -25.61 -0.55 -5.63
C ASN A 148 -24.54 -0.82 -4.57
N LEU A 149 -23.77 0.21 -4.24
CA LEU A 149 -22.77 0.17 -3.17
C LEU A 149 -23.36 0.88 -1.96
N SER A 150 -23.44 0.18 -0.84
CA SER A 150 -23.94 0.73 0.42
C SER A 150 -23.27 0.09 1.62
N PHE A 151 -23.48 0.64 2.81
CA PHE A 151 -22.96 0.08 4.05
C PHE A 151 -23.84 0.50 5.23
N ILE A 152 -23.64 -0.10 6.40
CA ILE A 152 -24.22 0.39 7.66
C ILE A 152 -23.08 1.05 8.45
N PRO A 153 -23.10 2.37 8.68
CA PRO A 153 -22.05 3.04 9.45
C PRO A 153 -22.05 2.54 10.90
N LEU A 154 -20.94 1.94 11.34
CA LEU A 154 -20.79 1.43 12.71
C LEU A 154 -20.71 2.56 13.75
N ALA A 155 -20.34 3.77 13.35
CA ALA A 155 -20.15 4.91 14.23
C ALA A 155 -21.43 5.76 14.46
N VAL A 156 -22.54 5.41 13.81
CA VAL A 156 -23.79 6.20 13.81
C VAL A 156 -24.95 5.36 14.34
N GLU A 157 -25.74 5.94 15.24
CA GLU A 157 -27.00 5.37 15.73
C GLU A 157 -28.19 6.27 15.36
N PRO A 158 -29.37 5.72 15.02
CA PRO A 158 -29.68 4.28 14.88
C PRO A 158 -29.06 3.69 13.59
N LYS A 159 -29.05 2.36 13.46
CA LYS A 159 -28.45 1.70 12.30
C LYS A 159 -29.27 1.98 11.06
N ARG A 160 -28.64 2.61 10.07
CA ARG A 160 -29.25 2.96 8.78
C ARG A 160 -28.33 2.59 7.64
N GLN A 161 -28.92 2.26 6.49
CA GLN A 161 -28.19 2.12 5.24
C GLN A 161 -27.68 3.49 4.78
N SER A 162 -26.41 3.53 4.36
CA SER A 162 -25.76 4.65 3.69
C SER A 162 -25.29 4.21 2.32
N TYR A 163 -25.46 5.07 1.31
CA TYR A 163 -25.11 4.77 -0.09
C TYR A 163 -23.79 5.42 -0.45
N ILE A 164 -23.06 4.79 -1.37
CA ILE A 164 -21.86 5.35 -1.99
C ILE A 164 -22.22 5.69 -3.45
N LEU A 165 -22.24 6.98 -3.77
CA LEU A 165 -22.68 7.49 -5.07
C LEU A 165 -21.54 8.13 -5.87
N ASP A 166 -20.54 8.68 -5.18
CA ASP A 166 -19.40 9.38 -5.78
C ASP A 166 -18.07 9.13 -5.03
N ASP A 167 -17.02 9.83 -5.45
CA ASP A 167 -15.67 9.71 -4.91
C ASP A 167 -15.57 10.24 -3.45
N GLU A 168 -16.37 11.25 -3.09
CA GLU A 168 -16.39 11.80 -1.73
C GLU A 168 -17.02 10.80 -0.76
N ASP A 169 -18.10 10.13 -1.16
CA ASP A 169 -18.73 9.07 -0.37
C ASP A 169 -17.76 7.89 -0.16
N VAL A 170 -16.93 7.57 -1.15
CA VAL A 170 -15.88 6.53 -1.03
C VAL A 170 -14.85 6.94 0.02
N PHE A 171 -14.45 8.21 0.05
CA PHE A 171 -13.54 8.71 1.08
C PHE A 171 -14.17 8.64 2.48
N VAL A 172 -15.44 9.03 2.63
CA VAL A 172 -16.19 8.93 3.89
C VAL A 172 -16.31 7.46 4.35
N TYR A 173 -16.62 6.55 3.44
CA TYR A 173 -16.67 5.11 3.73
C TYR A 173 -15.31 4.60 4.23
N GLN A 174 -14.21 4.97 3.58
CA GLN A 174 -12.86 4.51 3.95
C GLN A 174 -12.35 5.06 5.28
N THR A 175 -12.77 6.27 5.65
CA THR A 175 -12.32 6.96 6.87
C THR A 175 -13.23 6.71 8.07
N SER A 176 -14.46 6.24 7.84
CA SER A 176 -15.40 5.93 8.92
C SER A 176 -15.01 4.63 9.65
N MET A 177 -14.78 4.78 10.96
CA MET A 177 -14.45 3.69 11.88
C MET A 177 -15.22 3.90 13.18
N ASP A 178 -15.53 2.81 13.87
CA ASP A 178 -16.13 2.89 15.21
C ASP A 178 -15.08 3.17 16.30
N LYS A 179 -15.54 3.21 17.55
CA LYS A 179 -14.69 3.46 18.72
C LYS A 179 -13.62 2.38 18.92
N GLU A 180 -13.84 1.18 18.38
CA GLU A 180 -12.90 0.06 18.43
C GLU A 180 -12.02 -0.05 17.17
N GLN A 181 -12.01 0.97 16.30
CA GLN A 181 -11.27 1.00 15.03
C GLN A 181 -11.72 -0.10 14.04
N ARG A 182 -12.96 -0.60 14.17
CA ARG A 182 -13.54 -1.53 13.20
C ARG A 182 -14.03 -0.75 11.98
N ARG A 183 -13.81 -1.34 10.81
CA ARG A 183 -14.21 -0.81 9.51
C ARG A 183 -15.58 -1.35 9.11
N ASN A 184 -16.33 -0.55 8.36
CA ASN A 184 -17.60 -0.96 7.80
C ASN A 184 -17.41 -2.01 6.70
N ILE A 185 -18.32 -2.99 6.63
CA ILE A 185 -18.40 -3.92 5.50
C ILE A 185 -19.19 -3.22 4.38
N LEU A 186 -18.67 -3.30 3.16
CA LEU A 186 -19.38 -2.82 1.98
C LEU A 186 -20.41 -3.87 1.55
N HIS A 187 -21.63 -3.44 1.31
CA HIS A 187 -22.73 -4.28 0.84
C HIS A 187 -23.01 -3.96 -0.62
N LEU A 188 -23.05 -5.01 -1.45
CA LEU A 188 -23.34 -4.91 -2.87
C LEU A 188 -24.66 -5.59 -3.20
N GLU A 189 -25.58 -4.80 -3.75
CA GLU A 189 -26.88 -5.26 -4.23
C GLU A 189 -26.93 -5.15 -5.76
N ASP A 190 -27.42 -6.20 -6.42
CA ASP A 190 -27.64 -6.23 -7.87
C ASP A 190 -29.02 -5.65 -8.19
N ILE A 191 -29.06 -4.48 -8.84
CA ILE A 191 -30.32 -3.89 -9.27
C ILE A 191 -30.62 -4.39 -10.68
N GLN A 192 -31.61 -5.28 -10.81
CA GLN A 192 -32.21 -5.56 -12.10
C GLN A 192 -32.98 -4.31 -12.55
N GLU A 193 -32.61 -3.73 -13.69
CA GLU A 193 -33.50 -2.76 -14.36
C GLU A 193 -34.74 -3.54 -14.80
N LEU A 194 -35.85 -3.34 -14.10
CA LEU A 194 -37.16 -3.75 -14.60
C LEU A 194 -37.33 -3.07 -15.96
N GLU A 195 -37.40 -3.86 -17.03
CA GLU A 195 -37.82 -3.38 -18.34
C GLU A 195 -39.12 -2.60 -18.15
N ILE A 196 -39.07 -1.29 -18.39
CA ILE A 196 -40.26 -0.45 -18.43
C ILE A 196 -41.05 -0.94 -19.64
N VAL A 197 -41.97 -1.87 -19.42
CA VAL A 197 -42.95 -2.26 -20.42
C VAL A 197 -43.74 -1.01 -20.73
N GLN A 198 -43.49 -0.42 -21.90
CA GLN A 198 -44.28 0.69 -22.42
C GLN A 198 -45.72 0.19 -22.56
N ILE A 199 -46.59 0.61 -21.64
CA ILE A 199 -48.03 0.49 -21.82
C ILE A 199 -48.40 1.57 -22.83
N THR A 200 -48.47 1.19 -24.10
CA THR A 200 -49.13 1.99 -25.14
C THR A 200 -50.64 1.85 -24.96
N GLU A 201 -51.31 2.94 -24.58
CA GLU A 201 -52.74 3.14 -24.85
C GLU A 201 -52.97 3.48 -26.34
#